data_AF-A0A943DBC0-F1
#
_entry.id   AF-A0A943DBC0-F1
#
_cell.length_a   1.000
_cell.length_b   1.000
_cell.length_c   1.000
_cell.angle_alpha   90.00
_cell.angle_beta   90.00
_cell.angle_gamma   90.00
#
_symmetry.space_group_name_H-M   'P 1'
#
loop_
_entity.id
_entity.type
_entity.pdbx_description
1 polymer ?
#
loop_
_entity_poly.entity_id
_entity_poly.type
_entity_poly.pdbx_seq_one_letter_code
_entity_poly.pdbx_strand_id
1 'polypeptide(L)'
;MPVFKRNRGRIFGVQFSAKEQKAIDAEILRQCAEFDKKNEHEMDALILWLLHEKFGFGKKRLRAFYDSFSTELDALVKRYEMGDEDKAWLCAYKLKQYGIDIAEWNEEVRE
;
A
#
# COMPACT_ATOMS: atom_id res chain seq x y z
N MET A 1 7.10 -33.05 -5.01
CA MET A 1 8.38 -32.77 -5.68
C MET A 1 8.05 -32.05 -6.97
N PRO A 2 8.63 -30.86 -7.22
CA PRO A 2 8.34 -30.07 -8.41
C PRO A 2 8.79 -30.80 -9.67
N VAL A 3 7.93 -30.79 -10.69
CA VAL A 3 8.22 -31.38 -12.00
C VAL A 3 8.75 -30.30 -12.93
N PHE A 4 10.00 -30.43 -13.35
CA PHE A 4 10.64 -29.48 -14.27
C PHE A 4 10.35 -29.84 -15.72
N LYS A 5 9.69 -28.94 -16.45
CA LYS A 5 9.46 -29.07 -17.89
C LYS A 5 10.74 -28.69 -18.63
N ARG A 6 11.24 -29.61 -19.47
CA ARG A 6 12.50 -29.46 -20.19
C ARG A 6 12.28 -29.53 -21.71
N ASN A 7 12.96 -28.68 -22.45
CA ASN A 7 13.05 -28.76 -23.91
C ASN A 7 14.53 -28.64 -24.31
N ARG A 8 15.04 -29.58 -25.10
CA ARG A 8 16.47 -29.66 -25.51
C ARG A 8 17.46 -29.46 -24.34
N GLY A 9 17.18 -30.08 -23.19
CA GLY A 9 18.03 -29.99 -21.99
C GLY A 9 17.89 -28.70 -21.18
N ARG A 10 17.12 -27.70 -21.64
CA ARG A 10 16.85 -26.45 -20.90
C ARG A 10 15.52 -26.52 -20.17
N ILE A 11 15.51 -26.11 -18.90
CA ILE A 11 14.29 -25.97 -18.10
C ILE A 11 13.58 -24.68 -18.56
N PHE A 12 12.29 -24.80 -18.90
CA PHE A 12 11.47 -23.64 -19.31
C PHE A 12 10.22 -23.46 -18.45
N GLY A 13 9.93 -24.41 -17.55
CA GLY A 13 8.80 -24.30 -16.65
C GLY A 13 8.91 -25.28 -15.48
N VAL A 14 8.17 -24.98 -14.41
CA VAL A 14 8.01 -25.84 -13.24
C VAL A 14 6.54 -26.06 -13.00
N GLN A 15 6.18 -27.30 -12.67
CA GLN A 15 4.85 -27.65 -12.19
C GLN A 15 4.96 -28.12 -10.75
N PHE A 16 4.36 -27.36 -9.84
CA PHE A 16 4.27 -27.69 -8.43
C PHE A 16 3.07 -28.62 -8.18
N SER A 17 3.15 -29.44 -7.14
CA SER A 17 1.96 -30.10 -6.60
C SER A 17 1.05 -29.08 -5.91
N ALA A 18 -0.23 -29.42 -5.71
CA ALA A 18 -1.17 -28.51 -5.03
C ALA A 18 -0.69 -28.09 -3.64
N LYS A 19 0.00 -28.98 -2.91
CA LYS A 19 0.56 -28.68 -1.58
C LYS A 19 1.74 -27.71 -1.66
N GLU A 20 2.61 -27.86 -2.65
CA GLU A 20 3.74 -26.96 -2.89
C GLU A 20 3.25 -25.58 -3.37
N GLN A 21 2.28 -25.54 -4.29
CA GLN A 21 1.68 -24.29 -4.75
C GLN A 21 1.05 -23.52 -3.58
N LYS A 22 0.25 -24.19 -2.74
CA LYS A 22 -0.37 -23.56 -1.57
C LYS A 22 0.66 -23.00 -0.57
N ALA A 23 1.80 -23.68 -0.40
CA ALA A 23 2.88 -23.20 0.47
C ALA A 23 3.57 -21.95 -0.11
N ILE A 24 3.77 -21.92 -1.44
CA ILE A 24 4.29 -20.75 -2.15
C ILE A 24 3.32 -19.57 -2.03
N ASP A 25 2.03 -19.79 -2.31
CA ASP A 25 1.01 -18.74 -2.24
C ASP A 25 0.94 -18.15 -0.82
N ALA A 26 1.01 -19.00 0.21
CA ALA A 26 1.04 -18.56 1.61
C ALA A 26 2.29 -17.71 1.94
N GLU A 27 3.46 -18.09 1.43
CA GLU A 27 4.69 -17.31 1.64
C GLU A 27 4.69 -15.98 0.88
N ILE A 28 4.14 -15.95 -0.35
CA ILE A 28 3.93 -14.70 -1.11
C ILE A 28 3.06 -13.75 -0.31
N LEU A 29 1.90 -14.22 0.19
CA LEU A 29 0.99 -13.41 1.00
C LEU A 29 1.66 -12.91 2.28
N ARG A 30 2.48 -13.75 2.93
CA ARG A 30 3.26 -13.34 4.11
C ARG A 30 4.23 -12.21 3.78
N GLN A 31 4.96 -12.34 2.68
CA GLN A 31 5.92 -11.32 2.24
C GLN A 31 5.23 -10.01 1.83
N CYS A 32 4.10 -10.08 1.13
CA CYS A 32 3.28 -8.91 0.83
C CYS A 32 2.85 -8.21 2.13
N ALA A 33 2.30 -8.95 3.10
CA ALA A 33 1.87 -8.37 4.38
C ALA A 33 3.03 -7.76 5.19
N GLU A 34 4.24 -8.34 5.14
CA GLU A 34 5.42 -7.74 5.76
C GLU A 34 5.87 -6.47 5.03
N PHE A 35 5.83 -6.47 3.70
CA PHE A 35 6.16 -5.30 2.89
C PHE A 35 5.17 -4.16 3.12
N ASP A 36 3.86 -4.46 3.17
CA ASP A 36 2.80 -3.47 3.40
C ASP A 36 2.98 -2.77 4.76
N LYS A 37 3.25 -3.53 5.84
CA LYS A 37 3.51 -2.97 7.18
C LYS A 37 4.76 -2.10 7.22
N LYS A 38 5.83 -2.52 6.53
CA LYS A 38 7.05 -1.72 6.45
C LYS A 38 6.78 -0.42 5.69
N ASN A 39 6.04 -0.51 4.58
CA ASN A 39 5.66 0.64 3.76
C ASN A 39 4.78 1.63 4.55
N GLU A 40 3.83 1.17 5.38
CA GLU A 40 3.05 2.03 6.26
C GLU A 40 3.95 2.86 7.20
N HIS A 41 4.86 2.20 7.92
CA HIS A 41 5.77 2.89 8.85
C HIS A 41 6.69 3.90 8.16
N GLU A 42 7.20 3.57 6.98
CA GLU A 42 8.04 4.49 6.20
C GLU A 42 7.24 5.70 5.72
N MET A 43 6.02 5.49 5.20
CA MET A 43 5.15 6.58 4.74
C MET A 43 4.71 7.51 5.87
N ASP A 44 4.34 6.95 7.03
CA ASP A 44 4.00 7.73 8.22
C ASP A 44 5.17 8.63 8.65
N ALA A 45 6.40 8.09 8.64
CA ALA A 45 7.59 8.85 8.99
C ALA A 45 7.85 10.00 8.01
N LEU A 46 7.70 9.76 6.69
CA LEU A 46 7.89 10.78 5.65
C LEU A 46 6.86 11.92 5.79
N ILE A 47 5.58 11.59 5.98
CA ILE A 47 4.50 12.57 6.13
C ILE A 47 4.72 13.40 7.39
N LEU A 48 4.96 12.76 8.54
CA LEU A 48 5.17 13.46 9.81
C LEU A 48 6.41 14.37 9.77
N TRP A 49 7.49 13.92 9.12
CA TRP A 49 8.69 14.74 8.95
C TRP A 49 8.43 15.97 8.08
N LEU A 50 7.73 15.83 6.94
CA LEU A 50 7.36 16.96 6.10
C LEU A 50 6.42 17.94 6.82
N LEU A 51 5.48 17.44 7.63
CA LEU A 51 4.64 18.27 8.48
C LEU A 51 5.45 19.07 9.51
N HIS A 52 6.47 18.45 10.09
CA HIS A 52 7.41 19.14 10.98
C HIS A 52 8.18 20.24 10.25
N GLU A 53 8.84 19.90 9.14
CA GLU A 53 9.78 20.78 8.44
C GLU A 53 9.08 21.93 7.69
N LYS A 54 7.96 21.66 7.01
CA LYS A 54 7.27 22.67 6.18
C LYS A 54 6.22 23.48 6.93
N PHE A 55 5.59 22.89 7.95
CA PHE A 55 4.47 23.51 8.66
C PHE A 55 4.75 23.74 10.15
N GLY A 56 5.96 23.41 10.63
CA GLY A 56 6.40 23.68 12.00
C GLY A 56 5.68 22.85 13.05
N PHE A 57 5.16 21.67 12.70
CA PHE A 57 4.42 20.84 13.65
C PHE A 57 5.38 20.29 14.71
N GLY A 58 5.17 20.69 15.97
CA GLY A 58 5.85 20.07 17.11
C GLY A 58 5.23 18.72 17.48
N LYS A 59 5.91 17.97 18.37
CA LYS A 59 5.52 16.62 18.81
C LYS A 59 4.04 16.46 19.15
N LYS A 60 3.42 17.42 19.85
CA LYS A 60 2.00 17.36 20.22
C LYS A 60 1.08 17.39 19.00
N ARG A 61 1.36 18.26 18.03
CA ARG A 61 0.56 18.38 16.80
C ARG A 61 0.76 17.19 15.88
N LEU A 62 1.99 16.68 15.78
CA LEU A 62 2.28 15.45 15.04
C LEU A 62 1.54 14.25 15.63
N ARG A 63 1.53 14.12 16.96
CA ARG A 63 0.78 13.04 17.63
C ARG A 63 -0.72 13.15 17.39
N ALA A 64 -1.28 14.34 17.49
CA ALA A 64 -2.69 14.57 17.21
C ALA A 64 -3.05 14.23 15.75
N PHE A 65 -2.21 14.63 14.79
CA PHE A 65 -2.38 14.25 13.39
C PHE A 65 -2.35 12.73 13.24
N TYR A 66 -1.31 12.05 13.76
CA TYR A 66 -1.16 10.61 13.70
C TYR A 66 -2.36 9.84 14.27
N ASP A 67 -2.83 10.22 15.47
CA ASP A 67 -3.97 9.56 16.12
C ASP A 67 -5.28 9.80 15.36
N SER A 68 -5.44 10.98 14.74
CA SER A 68 -6.61 11.29 13.90
C SER A 68 -6.57 10.62 12.53
N PHE A 69 -5.37 10.41 11.97
CA PHE A 69 -5.20 9.98 10.58
C PHE A 69 -5.87 8.63 10.32
N SER A 70 -5.60 7.62 11.14
CA SER A 70 -6.26 6.32 11.00
C SER A 70 -7.77 6.39 11.29
N THR A 71 -8.16 7.13 12.33
CA THR A 71 -9.55 7.21 12.79
C THR A 71 -10.46 7.89 11.76
N GLU A 72 -10.00 8.99 11.17
CA GLU A 72 -10.76 9.75 10.16
C GLU A 72 -10.86 8.99 8.84
N LEU A 73 -9.80 8.27 8.44
CA LEU A 73 -9.82 7.41 7.25
C LEU A 73 -10.77 6.21 7.43
N ASP A 74 -10.75 5.57 8.60
CA ASP A 74 -11.69 4.49 8.93
C ASP A 74 -13.13 4.99 8.96
N ALA A 75 -13.37 6.17 9.54
CA ALA A 75 -14.68 6.80 9.56
C ALA A 75 -15.19 7.16 8.15
N LEU A 76 -14.30 7.64 7.27
CA LEU A 76 -14.62 7.94 5.88
C LEU A 76 -15.08 6.68 5.15
N VAL A 77 -14.35 5.59 5.27
CA VAL A 77 -14.63 4.32 4.57
C VAL A 77 -15.90 3.68 5.06
N LYS A 78 -16.11 3.70 6.38
CA LYS A 78 -17.37 3.27 7.00
C LYS A 78 -18.56 4.10 6.53
N ARG A 79 -18.39 5.43 6.38
CA ARG A 79 -19.46 6.32 5.89
C ARG A 79 -19.85 6.04 4.44
N TYR A 80 -18.92 5.57 3.63
CA TYR A 80 -19.15 5.22 2.22
C TYR A 80 -19.41 3.72 2.00
N GLU A 81 -19.52 2.94 3.08
CA GLU A 81 -19.77 1.48 3.05
C GLU A 81 -18.78 0.71 2.16
N MET A 82 -17.51 1.12 2.15
CA MET A 82 -16.44 0.51 1.36
C MET A 82 -15.53 -0.40 2.19
N GLY A 83 -14.73 -1.24 1.51
CA GLY A 83 -13.73 -2.08 2.17
C GLY A 83 -12.44 -1.33 2.52
N ASP A 84 -11.62 -1.90 3.40
CA ASP A 84 -10.29 -1.35 3.72
C ASP A 84 -9.35 -1.30 2.50
N GLU A 85 -9.60 -2.13 1.49
CA GLU A 85 -8.89 -2.14 0.21
C GLU A 85 -9.21 -0.92 -0.67
N ASP A 86 -10.34 -0.24 -0.42
CA ASP A 86 -10.80 0.90 -1.21
C ASP A 86 -10.37 2.26 -0.64
N LYS A 87 -9.71 2.29 0.53
CA LYS A 87 -9.32 3.54 1.24
C LYS A 87 -8.58 4.52 0.34
N ALA A 88 -7.55 4.03 -0.34
CA ALA A 88 -6.69 4.85 -1.19
C ALA A 88 -7.46 5.42 -2.38
N TRP A 89 -8.31 4.60 -3.00
CA TRP A 89 -9.16 5.03 -4.11
C TRP A 89 -10.17 6.08 -3.67
N LEU A 90 -10.84 5.88 -2.53
CA LEU A 90 -11.82 6.83 -2.00
C LEU A 90 -11.18 8.19 -1.68
N CYS A 91 -9.97 8.19 -1.11
CA CYS A 91 -9.21 9.42 -0.87
C CYS A 91 -8.87 10.15 -2.18
N ALA A 92 -8.37 9.43 -3.19
CA ALA A 92 -8.08 10.00 -4.49
C ALA A 92 -9.36 10.56 -5.16
N TYR A 93 -10.47 9.83 -5.10
CA TYR A 93 -11.76 10.28 -5.61
C TYR A 93 -12.22 11.55 -4.91
N LYS A 94 -12.13 11.62 -3.58
CA LYS A 94 -12.46 12.83 -2.82
C LYS A 94 -11.61 14.02 -3.21
N LEU A 95 -10.30 13.83 -3.35
CA LEU A 95 -9.40 14.88 -3.80
C LEU A 95 -9.76 15.39 -5.21
N LYS A 96 -10.15 14.49 -6.13
CA LYS A 96 -10.65 14.88 -7.46
C LYS A 96 -11.91 15.74 -7.37
N GLN A 97 -12.81 15.47 -6.43
CA GLN A 97 -14.00 16.31 -6.19
C GLN A 97 -13.63 17.73 -5.74
N TYR A 98 -12.46 17.93 -5.12
CA TYR A 98 -11.90 19.23 -4.76
C TYR A 98 -11.05 19.85 -5.88
N GLY A 99 -10.95 19.20 -7.05
CA GLY A 99 -10.14 19.64 -8.18
C GLY A 99 -8.65 19.27 -8.09
N ILE A 100 -8.30 18.33 -7.21
CA ILE A 100 -6.93 17.82 -7.07
C ILE A 100 -6.85 16.42 -7.69
N ASP A 101 -6.12 16.28 -8.80
CA ASP A 101 -5.86 14.98 -9.43
C ASP A 101 -4.43 14.52 -9.16
N ILE A 102 -4.28 13.60 -8.21
CA ILE A 102 -2.97 13.05 -7.83
C ILE A 102 -2.34 12.25 -8.97
N ALA A 103 -3.13 11.65 -9.86
CA ALA A 103 -2.57 10.90 -10.99
C ALA A 103 -1.91 11.86 -12.00
N GLU A 104 -2.58 12.97 -12.30
CA GLU A 104 -2.06 14.04 -13.16
C GLU A 104 -0.76 14.62 -12.60
N TRP A 105 -0.74 15.02 -11.32
CA TRP A 105 0.47 15.56 -10.69
C TRP A 105 1.65 14.57 -10.69
N ASN A 106 1.38 13.27 -10.57
CA ASN A 106 2.43 12.25 -10.63
C ASN A 106 2.99 12.06 -12.05
N GLU A 107 2.18 12.28 -13.08
CA GLU A 107 2.63 12.25 -14.47
C GLU A 107 3.50 13.49 -14.78
N GLU A 108 3.09 14.67 -14.33
CA GLU A 108 3.86 15.92 -14.49
C GLU A 108 5.26 15.85 -13.87
N VAL A 109 5.40 15.19 -12.72
CA VAL A 109 6.70 15.04 -12.02
C VAL A 109 7.63 14.02 -12.70
N ARG A 110 7.07 13.13 -13.52
CA ARG A 110 7.83 12.08 -14.22
C ARG A 110 8.40 12.51 -15.57
N GLU A 111 7.98 13.67 -16.09
CA GLU A 111 8.57 14.34 -17.26
C GLU A 111 9.74 15.26 -16.88
#